data_AF-A0A520J1F3-F1
#
_entry.id   AF-A0A520J1F3-F1
#
_cell.length_a   1.000
_cell.length_b   1.000
_cell.length_c   1.000
_cell.angle_alpha   90.00
_cell.angle_beta   90.00
_cell.angle_gamma   90.00
#
_symmetry.space_group_name_H-M   'P 1'
#
loop_
_entity.id
_entity.type
_entity.pdbx_description
1 polymer ?
#
loop_
_entity_poly.entity_id
_entity_poly.type
_entity_poly.pdbx_seq_one_letter_code
_entity_poly.pdbx_strand_id
1 'polypeptide(L)'
;MLKKIIVIACVALSATASAQTAGTGKGTPKVVYIIADGISADALERQDLPNFKKIINAGSYSRMHVGGDKGTYTETPTISAVGYNSLLTGTWVNKHNVPDNNIMAPNYNYPTIFKLFKEQNPGKKTAIFSSWQDNRTKLLGEGLAATGNFKPDYAFDGYELDTVRFKHDKVSNYMHLIDEEVVAHAANTIKEQAPDLSWVYLEYTDDMGHRYGDSPEFSKAIGMLDVQVGKIWDAIRLREQRYKEDWLIVITTDHGRDEKTGRGHGGQS
;
A
#
# COMPACT_ATOMS: atom_id res chain seq x y z
N MET A 1 -36.22 17.41 66.38
CA MET A 1 -35.12 16.86 65.56
C MET A 1 -35.71 16.22 64.32
N LEU A 2 -35.83 16.96 63.21
CA LEU A 2 -36.29 16.44 61.91
C LEU A 2 -35.06 16.20 61.03
N LYS A 3 -34.79 14.94 60.66
CA LYS A 3 -33.79 14.59 59.66
C LYS A 3 -34.37 14.88 58.27
N LYS A 4 -33.85 15.90 57.57
CA LYS A 4 -34.11 16.10 56.14
C LYS A 4 -33.26 15.11 55.35
N ILE A 5 -33.91 14.14 54.71
CA ILE A 5 -33.28 13.25 53.73
C ILE A 5 -33.32 13.99 52.38
N ILE A 6 -32.15 14.33 51.83
CA ILE A 6 -32.04 14.86 50.48
C ILE A 6 -31.77 13.67 49.56
N VAL A 7 -32.75 13.31 48.74
CA VAL A 7 -32.59 12.34 47.65
C VAL A 7 -32.06 13.10 46.45
N ILE A 8 -30.79 12.91 46.12
CA ILE A 8 -30.22 13.38 44.85
C ILE A 8 -30.56 12.31 43.81
N ALA A 9 -31.54 12.59 42.96
CA ALA A 9 -31.78 11.80 41.77
C ALA A 9 -30.67 12.13 40.75
N CYS A 10 -29.70 11.22 40.60
CA CYS A 10 -28.76 11.25 39.48
C CYS A 10 -29.54 10.95 38.19
N VAL A 11 -29.97 11.99 37.49
CA VAL A 11 -30.37 11.88 36.09
C VAL A 11 -29.09 11.65 35.30
N ALA A 12 -28.77 10.39 35.04
CA ALA A 12 -27.78 10.04 34.04
C ALA A 12 -28.35 10.45 32.67
N LEU A 13 -27.95 11.63 32.18
CA LEU A 13 -28.08 11.94 30.76
C LEU A 13 -27.22 10.93 30.03
N SER A 14 -27.84 9.90 29.49
CA SER A 14 -27.31 9.10 28.40
C SER A 14 -27.10 10.02 27.21
N ALA A 15 -25.93 10.65 27.14
CA ALA A 15 -25.41 11.22 25.92
C ALA A 15 -25.18 10.06 24.96
N THR A 16 -26.21 9.70 24.21
CA THR A 16 -26.03 8.97 22.96
C THR A 16 -25.12 9.82 22.11
N ALA A 17 -23.84 9.42 22.05
CA ALA A 17 -22.91 9.93 21.08
C ALA A 17 -23.37 9.44 19.70
N SER A 18 -24.35 10.14 19.11
CA SER A 18 -24.52 10.16 17.66
C SER A 18 -23.39 11.00 17.09
N ALA A 19 -22.18 10.43 17.12
CA ALA A 19 -21.04 10.98 16.42
C ALA A 19 -21.23 10.73 14.92
N GLN A 20 -21.52 11.81 14.21
CA GLN A 20 -21.34 12.01 12.77
C GLN A 20 -22.22 11.16 11.83
N THR A 21 -23.45 11.60 11.65
CA THR A 21 -24.06 11.67 10.32
C THR A 21 -24.12 13.13 9.86
N ALA A 22 -22.96 13.78 9.79
CA ALA A 22 -22.82 15.01 9.04
C ALA A 22 -22.53 14.63 7.57
N GLY A 23 -23.60 14.35 6.83
CA GLY A 23 -23.57 14.25 5.38
C GLY A 23 -23.17 15.61 4.79
N THR A 24 -21.87 15.83 4.63
CA THR A 24 -21.37 16.75 3.61
C THR A 24 -21.45 16.02 2.27
N GLY A 25 -21.82 16.68 1.17
CA GLY A 25 -21.90 16.10 -0.18
C GLY A 25 -20.58 15.59 -0.77
N LYS A 26 -19.77 14.88 0.01
CA LYS A 26 -18.58 14.15 -0.39
C LYS A 26 -19.01 12.78 -0.91
N GLY A 27 -18.40 12.35 -2.00
CA GLY A 27 -18.71 11.08 -2.65
C GLY A 27 -18.45 9.87 -1.76
N THR A 28 -18.81 8.67 -2.24
CA THR A 28 -18.48 7.43 -1.53
C THR A 28 -16.96 7.30 -1.40
N PRO A 29 -16.37 7.23 -0.18
CA PRO A 29 -14.92 7.16 -0.02
C PRO A 29 -14.34 5.86 -0.54
N LYS A 30 -13.24 5.95 -1.29
CA LYS A 30 -12.49 4.84 -1.89
C LYS A 30 -10.98 5.07 -1.72
N VAL A 31 -10.20 4.01 -1.59
CA VAL A 31 -8.74 4.12 -1.43
C VAL A 31 -8.00 3.18 -2.37
N VAL A 32 -6.97 3.71 -3.04
CA VAL A 32 -5.94 2.90 -3.71
C VAL A 32 -4.59 3.22 -3.07
N TYR A 33 -3.97 2.19 -2.53
CA TYR A 33 -2.65 2.23 -1.91
C TYR A 33 -1.65 1.57 -2.85
N ILE A 34 -0.72 2.32 -3.40
CA ILE A 34 0.31 1.84 -4.34
C ILE A 34 1.65 1.83 -3.61
N ILE A 35 2.29 0.67 -3.56
CA ILE A 35 3.69 0.53 -3.17
C ILE A 35 4.48 0.20 -4.44
N ALA A 36 5.32 1.13 -4.87
CA ALA A 36 6.28 0.91 -5.95
C ALA A 36 7.67 0.72 -5.35
N ASP A 37 8.25 -0.47 -5.57
CA ASP A 37 9.43 -0.96 -4.85
C ASP A 37 10.68 -0.13 -5.17
N GLY A 38 11.36 0.29 -4.09
CA GLY A 38 12.73 0.78 -4.12
C GLY A 38 13.00 2.02 -4.97
N ILE A 39 12.18 3.06 -4.79
CA ILE A 39 12.32 4.33 -5.50
C ILE A 39 12.81 5.38 -4.52
N SER A 40 14.05 5.84 -4.67
CA SER A 40 14.53 6.95 -3.86
C SER A 40 13.89 8.27 -4.31
N ALA A 41 13.63 9.16 -3.35
CA ALA A 41 12.99 10.45 -3.61
C ALA A 41 13.74 11.28 -4.65
N ASP A 42 15.07 11.29 -4.58
CA ASP A 42 15.94 12.01 -5.50
C ASP A 42 15.91 11.44 -6.93
N ALA A 43 15.72 10.13 -7.10
CA ALA A 43 15.61 9.50 -8.42
C ALA A 43 14.28 9.87 -9.11
N LEU A 44 13.20 10.00 -8.31
CA LEU A 44 11.89 10.46 -8.78
C LEU A 44 11.92 11.96 -9.13
N GLU A 45 12.51 12.79 -8.27
CA GLU A 45 12.61 14.25 -8.45
C GLU A 45 13.45 14.67 -9.66
N ARG A 46 14.43 13.85 -10.07
CA ARG A 46 15.30 14.12 -11.24
C ARG A 46 14.60 13.93 -12.59
N GLN A 47 13.39 13.39 -12.63
CA GLN A 47 12.74 12.96 -13.87
C GLN A 47 11.53 13.81 -14.28
N ASP A 48 11.26 13.84 -15.58
CA ASP A 48 10.02 14.42 -16.11
C ASP A 48 8.91 13.36 -16.14
N LEU A 49 8.14 13.31 -15.06
CA LEU A 49 7.09 12.31 -14.84
C LEU A 49 5.70 12.99 -14.90
N PRO A 50 5.07 13.08 -16.10
CA PRO A 50 3.88 13.88 -16.29
C PRO A 50 2.65 13.37 -15.51
N ASN A 51 2.52 12.07 -15.25
CA ASN A 51 1.37 11.55 -14.51
C ASN A 51 1.55 11.73 -12.99
N PHE A 52 2.74 11.49 -12.45
CA PHE A 52 3.08 11.89 -11.08
C PHE A 52 2.87 13.39 -10.88
N LYS A 53 3.31 14.25 -11.81
CA LYS A 53 3.05 15.70 -11.73
C LYS A 53 1.57 16.03 -11.66
N LYS A 54 0.70 15.37 -12.45
CA LYS A 54 -0.76 15.56 -12.36
C LYS A 54 -1.29 15.19 -10.96
N ILE A 55 -0.87 14.05 -10.42
CA ILE A 55 -1.32 13.54 -9.12
C ILE A 55 -0.83 14.45 -7.99
N ILE A 56 0.43 14.86 -8.03
CA ILE A 56 1.03 15.79 -7.05
C ILE A 56 0.31 17.13 -7.10
N ASN A 57 0.04 17.68 -8.29
CA ASN A 57 -0.70 18.94 -8.43
C ASN A 57 -2.15 18.84 -7.92
N ALA A 58 -2.76 17.66 -7.95
CA ALA A 58 -4.08 17.41 -7.40
C ALA A 58 -4.07 17.14 -5.88
N GLY A 59 -2.90 16.86 -5.30
CA GLY A 59 -2.72 16.50 -3.90
C GLY A 59 -1.44 17.11 -3.31
N SER A 60 -0.51 16.25 -2.88
CA SER A 60 0.75 16.67 -2.27
C SER A 60 1.85 15.65 -2.49
N TYR A 61 3.10 16.10 -2.34
CA TYR A 61 4.28 15.25 -2.30
C TYR A 61 5.13 15.63 -1.09
N SER A 62 5.65 14.61 -0.40
CA SER A 62 6.60 14.77 0.70
C SER A 62 7.60 13.63 0.66
N ARG A 63 8.87 13.92 0.95
CA ARG A 63 9.84 12.87 1.26
C ARG A 63 9.43 12.16 2.56
N MET A 64 9.67 10.86 2.62
CA MET A 64 9.36 10.04 3.79
C MET A 64 10.50 9.10 4.12
N HIS A 65 10.46 8.54 5.33
CA HIS A 65 11.44 7.59 5.85
C HIS A 65 10.73 6.31 6.28
N VAL A 66 11.29 5.16 5.92
CA VAL A 66 10.84 3.82 6.32
C VAL A 66 12.08 3.05 6.79
N GLY A 67 11.98 2.40 7.94
CA GLY A 67 13.11 1.68 8.55
C GLY A 67 13.33 1.94 10.03
N GLY A 68 12.53 2.79 10.68
CA GLY A 68 12.76 3.17 12.10
C GLY A 68 14.06 3.95 12.30
N ASP A 69 14.47 4.12 13.56
CA ASP A 69 15.67 4.92 13.88
C ASP A 69 16.88 4.01 14.08
N LYS A 70 17.98 4.33 13.38
CA LYS A 70 19.25 3.59 13.46
C LYS A 70 19.80 3.52 14.89
N GLY A 71 20.20 2.33 15.32
CA GLY A 71 20.74 2.03 16.64
C GLY A 71 19.69 1.98 17.75
N THR A 72 18.41 2.01 17.42
CA THR A 72 17.32 2.03 18.40
C THR A 72 16.48 0.75 18.36
N TYR A 73 15.56 0.62 19.32
CA TYR A 73 14.60 -0.49 19.39
C TYR A 73 13.68 -0.60 18.16
N THR A 74 13.55 0.46 17.36
CA THR A 74 12.70 0.49 16.16
C THR A 74 13.48 0.22 14.87
N GLU A 75 14.80 0.07 14.93
CA GLU A 75 15.63 -0.18 13.74
C GLU A 75 15.08 -1.38 12.96
N THR A 76 14.80 -1.16 11.69
CA THR A 76 14.12 -2.07 10.79
C THR A 76 14.92 -2.22 9.51
N PRO A 77 15.28 -3.43 9.07
CA PRO A 77 15.96 -3.61 7.80
C PRO A 77 15.17 -2.98 6.64
N THR A 78 15.86 -2.24 5.77
CA THR A 78 15.29 -1.74 4.51
C THR A 78 15.28 -2.90 3.51
N ILE A 79 14.26 -3.74 3.59
CA ILE A 79 14.04 -4.91 2.72
C ILE A 79 12.57 -4.90 2.33
N SER A 80 12.27 -5.14 1.06
CA SER A 80 10.94 -5.27 0.44
C SER A 80 9.79 -5.66 1.41
N ALA A 81 9.67 -6.94 1.78
CA ALA A 81 8.56 -7.41 2.61
C ALA A 81 8.51 -6.78 4.02
N VAL A 82 9.66 -6.34 4.54
CA VAL A 82 9.78 -5.66 5.84
C VAL A 82 9.18 -4.27 5.76
N GLY A 83 9.51 -3.52 4.70
CA GLY A 83 8.99 -2.18 4.44
C GLY A 83 7.49 -2.21 4.15
N TYR A 84 7.01 -3.14 3.32
CA TYR A 84 5.57 -3.29 3.04
C TYR A 84 4.80 -3.53 4.32
N ASN A 85 5.29 -4.45 5.15
CA ASN A 85 4.58 -4.82 6.35
C ASN A 85 4.64 -3.70 7.41
N SER A 86 5.70 -2.89 7.42
CA SER A 86 5.75 -1.68 8.24
C SER A 86 4.67 -0.67 7.82
N LEU A 87 4.53 -0.45 6.52
CA LEU A 87 3.51 0.43 5.94
C LEU A 87 2.08 -0.08 6.16
N LEU A 88 1.86 -1.39 6.04
CA LEU A 88 0.54 -2.01 6.19
C LEU A 88 0.07 -2.07 7.64
N THR A 89 0.99 -2.16 8.61
CA THR A 89 0.66 -2.33 10.04
C THR A 89 0.85 -1.05 10.85
N GLY A 90 1.57 -0.06 10.33
CA GLY A 90 1.97 1.13 11.08
C GLY A 90 2.95 0.80 12.22
N THR A 91 3.71 -0.30 12.09
CA THR A 91 4.67 -0.75 13.10
C THR A 91 6.03 -1.07 12.46
N TRP A 92 7.03 -1.33 13.28
CA TRP A 92 8.39 -1.70 12.84
C TRP A 92 8.62 -3.21 13.01
N VAL A 93 9.77 -3.72 12.53
CA VAL A 93 10.09 -5.16 12.54
C VAL A 93 9.99 -5.79 13.92
N ASN A 94 10.35 -5.04 14.96
CA ASN A 94 10.27 -5.43 16.36
C ASN A 94 8.85 -5.82 16.83
N LYS A 95 7.80 -5.40 16.10
CA LYS A 95 6.40 -5.69 16.39
C LYS A 95 5.82 -6.70 15.42
N HIS A 96 5.91 -6.41 14.12
CA HIS A 96 5.24 -7.22 13.10
C HIS A 96 5.99 -8.52 12.75
N ASN A 97 7.25 -8.68 13.20
CA ASN A 97 8.02 -9.92 13.09
C ASN A 97 8.21 -10.44 11.65
N VAL A 98 8.43 -9.54 10.70
CA VAL A 98 8.79 -9.87 9.31
C VAL A 98 10.16 -9.26 9.04
N PRO A 99 11.27 -9.99 9.26
CA PRO A 99 12.62 -9.43 9.16
C PRO A 99 13.25 -9.57 7.76
N ASP A 100 12.62 -10.31 6.86
CA ASP A 100 13.11 -10.60 5.50
C ASP A 100 11.96 -10.98 4.54
N ASN A 101 12.32 -11.26 3.28
CA ASN A 101 11.38 -11.67 2.23
C ASN A 101 10.88 -13.12 2.33
N ASN A 102 11.35 -13.93 3.30
CA ASN A 102 10.84 -15.30 3.49
C ASN A 102 9.46 -15.28 4.19
N ILE A 103 9.20 -14.26 5.00
CA ILE A 103 7.93 -14.00 5.69
C ILE A 103 7.51 -15.24 6.52
N MET A 104 8.43 -15.72 7.35
CA MET A 104 8.29 -17.03 8.03
C MET A 104 7.22 -17.04 9.12
N ALA A 105 7.10 -15.98 9.92
CA ALA A 105 6.18 -15.93 11.06
C ALA A 105 5.66 -14.51 11.36
N PRO A 106 4.86 -13.89 10.47
CA PRO A 106 4.26 -12.59 10.74
C PRO A 106 3.47 -12.57 12.06
N ASN A 107 3.60 -11.49 12.82
CA ASN A 107 2.84 -11.30 14.04
C ASN A 107 1.52 -10.56 13.75
N TYR A 108 0.46 -11.32 13.46
CA TYR A 108 -0.87 -10.79 13.13
C TYR A 108 -1.62 -10.12 14.29
N ASN A 109 -1.06 -10.08 15.51
CA ASN A 109 -1.58 -9.23 16.58
C ASN A 109 -1.41 -7.72 16.27
N TYR A 110 -0.53 -7.40 15.32
CA TYR A 110 -0.46 -6.08 14.68
C TYR A 110 -1.15 -6.19 13.32
N PRO A 111 -2.48 -5.98 13.27
CA PRO A 111 -3.25 -6.23 12.07
C PRO A 111 -2.90 -5.23 10.96
N THR A 112 -2.97 -5.68 9.72
CA THR A 112 -2.86 -4.79 8.57
C THR A 112 -4.08 -3.86 8.49
N ILE A 113 -3.92 -2.72 7.80
CA ILE A 113 -5.04 -1.83 7.49
C ILE A 113 -6.21 -2.55 6.80
N PHE A 114 -5.94 -3.61 6.03
CA PHE A 114 -6.94 -4.42 5.34
C PHE A 114 -7.79 -5.25 6.30
N LYS A 115 -7.13 -5.93 7.25
CA LYS A 115 -7.83 -6.68 8.29
C LYS A 115 -8.69 -5.73 9.13
N LEU A 116 -8.10 -4.65 9.62
CA LEU A 116 -8.82 -3.63 10.41
C LEU A 116 -10.02 -3.06 9.65
N PHE A 117 -9.83 -2.73 8.36
CA PHE A 117 -10.88 -2.19 7.52
C PHE A 117 -12.06 -3.15 7.35
N LYS A 118 -11.77 -4.43 7.05
CA LYS A 118 -12.80 -5.47 6.84
C LYS A 118 -13.52 -5.83 8.14
N GLU A 119 -12.82 -5.86 9.28
CA GLU A 119 -13.44 -6.08 10.60
C GLU A 119 -14.44 -4.98 10.94
N GLN A 120 -14.10 -3.72 10.66
CA GLN A 120 -14.98 -2.58 10.91
C GLN A 120 -16.07 -2.42 9.84
N ASN A 121 -15.83 -2.93 8.62
CA ASN A 121 -16.73 -2.77 7.47
C ASN A 121 -16.91 -4.10 6.71
N PRO A 122 -17.59 -5.12 7.26
CA PRO A 122 -17.65 -6.44 6.65
C PRO A 122 -18.25 -6.47 5.24
N GLY A 123 -19.17 -5.55 4.94
CA GLY A 123 -19.81 -5.42 3.63
C GLY A 123 -19.02 -4.60 2.59
N LYS A 124 -17.91 -3.96 2.97
CA LYS A 124 -17.06 -3.21 2.03
C LYS A 124 -16.08 -4.14 1.34
N LYS A 125 -15.73 -3.80 0.11
CA LYS A 125 -14.89 -4.60 -0.78
C LYS A 125 -13.43 -4.19 -0.66
N THR A 126 -12.56 -5.18 -0.67
CA THR A 126 -11.10 -5.03 -0.64
C THR A 126 -10.48 -5.72 -1.85
N ALA A 127 -9.38 -5.20 -2.36
CA ALA A 127 -8.65 -5.81 -3.47
C ALA A 127 -7.15 -5.77 -3.27
N ILE A 128 -6.45 -6.79 -3.79
CA ILE A 128 -4.99 -6.81 -3.91
C ILE A 128 -4.59 -7.13 -5.35
N PHE A 129 -3.64 -6.36 -5.87
CA PHE A 129 -3.01 -6.53 -7.17
C PHE A 129 -1.51 -6.51 -6.93
N SER A 130 -0.80 -7.61 -7.17
CA SER A 130 0.57 -7.74 -6.67
C SER A 130 1.43 -8.58 -7.57
N SER A 131 2.66 -8.13 -7.80
CA SER A 131 3.70 -8.89 -8.48
C SER A 131 4.17 -10.11 -7.66
N TRP A 132 3.99 -10.11 -6.33
CA TRP A 132 4.24 -11.27 -5.45
C TRP A 132 2.96 -11.79 -4.80
N GLN A 133 2.74 -13.10 -4.87
CA GLN A 133 1.63 -13.81 -4.22
C GLN A 133 1.73 -13.78 -2.70
N ASP A 134 2.94 -13.80 -2.14
CA ASP A 134 3.18 -13.81 -0.70
C ASP A 134 2.64 -12.56 0.01
N ASN A 135 2.49 -11.44 -0.72
CA ASN A 135 1.81 -10.24 -0.21
C ASN A 135 0.36 -10.54 0.23
N ARG A 136 -0.37 -11.38 -0.51
CA ARG A 136 -1.72 -11.81 -0.13
C ARG A 136 -1.69 -12.94 0.90
N THR A 137 -0.94 -14.00 0.61
CA THR A 137 -1.04 -15.26 1.37
C THR A 137 -0.36 -15.17 2.73
N LYS A 138 0.68 -14.33 2.86
CA LYS A 138 1.46 -14.18 4.09
C LYS A 138 1.38 -12.78 4.71
N LEU A 139 1.48 -11.68 3.96
CA LEU A 139 1.40 -10.35 4.60
C LEU A 139 -0.02 -9.98 5.00
N LEU A 140 -0.99 -10.09 4.09
CA LEU A 140 -2.40 -9.99 4.45
C LEU A 140 -2.90 -11.22 5.23
N GLY A 141 -2.21 -12.36 5.09
CA GLY A 141 -2.52 -13.61 5.75
C GLY A 141 -3.90 -14.16 5.36
N GLU A 142 -4.22 -14.17 4.07
CA GLU A 142 -5.51 -14.65 3.58
C GLU A 142 -5.82 -16.08 4.09
N GLY A 143 -7.02 -16.26 4.64
CA GLY A 143 -7.54 -17.56 5.07
C GLY A 143 -6.89 -18.13 6.33
N LEU A 144 -5.93 -17.43 6.93
CA LEU A 144 -5.30 -17.87 8.17
C LEU A 144 -6.23 -17.61 9.37
N ALA A 145 -6.33 -18.57 10.28
CA ALA A 145 -7.10 -18.41 11.51
C ALA A 145 -6.60 -17.20 12.36
N ALA A 146 -5.29 -16.94 12.34
CA ALA A 146 -4.66 -15.83 13.05
C ALA A 146 -5.08 -14.45 12.52
N THR A 147 -5.59 -14.36 11.29
CA THR A 147 -6.12 -13.11 10.70
C THR A 147 -7.65 -13.03 10.79
N GLY A 148 -8.29 -13.95 11.52
CA GLY A 148 -9.75 -14.09 11.52
C GLY A 148 -10.29 -14.64 10.21
N ASN A 149 -9.47 -15.39 9.46
CA ASN A 149 -9.74 -15.85 8.10
C ASN A 149 -10.06 -14.69 7.15
N PHE A 150 -9.29 -13.60 7.26
CA PHE A 150 -9.39 -12.47 6.34
C PHE A 150 -9.29 -12.96 4.89
N LYS A 151 -10.09 -12.36 4.00
CA LYS A 151 -10.06 -12.65 2.58
C LYS A 151 -10.36 -11.41 1.75
N PRO A 152 -9.48 -11.02 0.80
CA PRO A 152 -9.80 -9.96 -0.13
C PRO A 152 -10.93 -10.40 -1.07
N ASP A 153 -11.75 -9.45 -1.50
CA ASP A 153 -12.86 -9.73 -2.41
C ASP A 153 -12.36 -9.93 -3.85
N TYR A 154 -11.23 -9.30 -4.20
CA TYR A 154 -10.54 -9.48 -5.47
C TYR A 154 -9.03 -9.65 -5.24
N ALA A 155 -8.42 -10.60 -5.92
CA ALA A 155 -6.99 -10.87 -5.85
C ALA A 155 -6.45 -11.18 -7.26
N PHE A 156 -5.40 -10.47 -7.64
CA PHE A 156 -4.69 -10.66 -8.92
C PHE A 156 -3.18 -10.66 -8.63
N ASP A 157 -2.62 -11.85 -8.49
CA ASP A 157 -1.22 -12.12 -8.14
C ASP A 157 -0.79 -13.51 -8.61
N GLY A 158 0.44 -13.93 -8.27
CA GLY A 158 0.97 -15.25 -8.63
C GLY A 158 1.57 -15.31 -10.04
N TYR A 159 1.73 -14.16 -10.70
CA TYR A 159 2.31 -14.05 -12.03
C TYR A 159 3.80 -14.40 -12.05
N GLU A 160 4.51 -14.18 -10.95
CA GLU A 160 5.91 -14.59 -10.74
C GLU A 160 6.09 -16.11 -10.71
N LEU A 161 5.00 -16.86 -10.48
CA LEU A 161 4.97 -18.32 -10.53
C LEU A 161 4.63 -18.84 -11.93
N ASP A 162 4.00 -18.02 -12.78
CA ASP A 162 3.65 -18.35 -14.17
C ASP A 162 4.83 -18.11 -15.12
N THR A 163 5.86 -18.95 -14.97
CA THR A 163 7.08 -18.91 -15.80
C THR A 163 6.86 -19.27 -17.27
N VAL A 164 5.66 -19.75 -17.64
CA VAL A 164 5.29 -20.03 -19.03
C VAL A 164 4.86 -18.74 -19.71
N ARG A 165 3.97 -17.96 -19.08
CA ARG A 165 3.52 -16.67 -19.60
C ARG A 165 4.58 -15.58 -19.42
N PHE A 166 5.21 -15.54 -18.26
CA PHE A 166 6.25 -14.58 -17.90
C PHE A 166 7.59 -15.30 -17.84
N LYS A 167 8.18 -15.58 -19.01
CA LYS A 167 9.44 -16.30 -19.08
C LYS A 167 10.59 -15.49 -18.48
N HIS A 168 11.19 -16.00 -17.40
CA HIS A 168 12.28 -15.30 -16.72
C HIS A 168 13.51 -15.17 -17.62
N ASP A 169 13.91 -13.93 -17.87
CA ASP A 169 15.11 -13.57 -18.60
C ASP A 169 16.20 -13.03 -17.66
N LYS A 170 17.42 -12.88 -18.18
CA LYS A 170 18.57 -12.46 -17.37
C LYS A 170 18.54 -10.99 -16.97
N VAL A 171 17.68 -10.18 -17.56
CA VAL A 171 17.58 -8.72 -17.34
C VAL A 171 16.27 -8.35 -16.65
N SER A 172 15.55 -9.32 -16.08
CA SER A 172 14.28 -9.15 -15.37
C SER A 172 13.18 -8.44 -16.17
N ASN A 173 13.19 -8.50 -17.51
CA ASN A 173 12.13 -7.84 -18.31
C ASN A 173 10.75 -8.52 -18.11
N TYR A 174 10.72 -9.79 -17.75
CA TYR A 174 9.49 -10.46 -17.33
C TYR A 174 8.76 -9.73 -16.18
N MET A 175 9.50 -9.10 -15.26
CA MET A 175 8.89 -8.39 -14.13
C MET A 175 8.16 -7.12 -14.57
N HIS A 176 8.69 -6.40 -15.56
CA HIS A 176 7.94 -5.30 -16.20
C HIS A 176 6.61 -5.79 -16.78
N LEU A 177 6.60 -6.95 -17.43
CA LEU A 177 5.38 -7.53 -18.00
C LEU A 177 4.38 -7.95 -16.91
N ILE A 178 4.88 -8.43 -15.76
CA ILE A 178 4.05 -8.72 -14.59
C ILE A 178 3.42 -7.42 -14.05
N ASP A 179 4.22 -6.36 -13.86
CA ASP A 179 3.72 -5.06 -13.40
C ASP A 179 2.66 -4.49 -14.38
N GLU A 180 2.83 -4.65 -15.69
CA GLU A 180 1.82 -4.27 -16.68
C GLU A 180 0.51 -5.04 -16.51
N GLU A 181 0.57 -6.34 -16.24
CA GLU A 181 -0.61 -7.18 -15.99
C GLU A 181 -1.32 -6.78 -14.68
N VAL A 182 -0.55 -6.57 -13.62
CA VAL A 182 -1.03 -6.09 -12.31
C VAL A 182 -1.77 -4.76 -12.48
N VAL A 183 -1.18 -3.80 -13.19
CA VAL A 183 -1.77 -2.47 -13.44
C VAL A 183 -3.03 -2.58 -14.31
N ALA A 184 -3.03 -3.45 -15.32
CA ALA A 184 -4.21 -3.68 -16.15
C ALA A 184 -5.39 -4.21 -15.32
N HIS A 185 -5.15 -5.21 -14.46
CA HIS A 185 -6.17 -5.72 -13.55
C HIS A 185 -6.62 -4.65 -12.55
N ALA A 186 -5.70 -3.92 -11.92
CA ALA A 186 -6.03 -2.85 -10.99
C ALA A 186 -6.94 -1.79 -11.63
N ALA A 187 -6.54 -1.25 -12.79
CA ALA A 187 -7.31 -0.23 -13.49
C ALA A 187 -8.69 -0.75 -13.93
N ASN A 188 -8.79 -1.99 -14.44
CA ASN A 188 -10.06 -2.58 -14.85
C ASN A 188 -10.99 -2.83 -13.66
N THR A 189 -10.48 -3.42 -12.58
CA THR A 189 -11.28 -3.67 -11.37
C THR A 189 -11.72 -2.36 -10.71
N ILE A 190 -10.89 -1.31 -10.70
CA ILE A 190 -11.30 0.03 -10.22
C ILE A 190 -12.46 0.57 -11.07
N LYS A 191 -12.37 0.53 -12.40
CA LYS A 191 -13.43 1.02 -13.30
C LYS A 191 -14.76 0.28 -13.09
N GLU A 192 -14.70 -1.05 -12.98
CA GLU A 192 -15.89 -1.91 -13.03
C GLU A 192 -16.47 -2.18 -11.64
N GLN A 193 -15.62 -2.49 -10.67
CA GLN A 193 -16.01 -3.02 -9.36
C GLN A 193 -15.86 -2.01 -8.22
N ALA A 194 -14.96 -1.03 -8.37
CA ALA A 194 -14.61 -0.01 -7.38
C ALA A 194 -14.52 -0.53 -5.93
N PRO A 195 -13.52 -1.38 -5.63
CA PRO A 195 -13.26 -1.81 -4.26
C PRO A 195 -13.04 -0.59 -3.35
N ASP A 196 -13.44 -0.69 -2.09
CA ASP A 196 -13.36 0.40 -1.12
C ASP A 196 -11.93 0.64 -0.61
N LEU A 197 -11.11 -0.41 -0.56
CA LEU A 197 -9.69 -0.35 -0.24
C LEU A 197 -8.91 -1.32 -1.14
N SER A 198 -7.96 -0.81 -1.92
CA SER A 198 -7.14 -1.60 -2.84
C SER A 198 -5.65 -1.42 -2.54
N TRP A 199 -4.88 -2.50 -2.62
CA TRP A 199 -3.41 -2.45 -2.62
C TRP A 199 -2.86 -2.87 -3.98
N VAL A 200 -2.00 -2.04 -4.55
CA VAL A 200 -1.22 -2.33 -5.75
C VAL A 200 0.26 -2.39 -5.38
N TYR A 201 0.94 -3.48 -5.73
CA TYR A 201 2.38 -3.64 -5.55
C TYR A 201 3.07 -3.87 -6.90
N LEU A 202 4.14 -3.12 -7.15
CA LEU A 202 4.94 -3.14 -8.39
C LEU A 202 6.43 -3.24 -8.06
N GLU A 203 7.15 -4.16 -8.68
CA GLU A 203 8.54 -4.52 -8.33
C GLU A 203 9.58 -3.99 -9.32
N TYR A 204 9.22 -3.74 -10.59
CA TYR A 204 10.21 -3.64 -11.66
C TYR A 204 11.27 -2.53 -11.47
N THR A 205 10.90 -1.43 -10.82
CA THR A 205 11.86 -0.38 -10.44
C THR A 205 12.96 -0.92 -9.53
N ASP A 206 12.64 -1.88 -8.66
CA ASP A 206 13.62 -2.49 -7.76
C ASP A 206 14.62 -3.41 -8.42
N ASP A 207 14.13 -4.27 -9.29
CA ASP A 207 14.95 -5.08 -10.19
C ASP A 207 15.99 -4.22 -10.95
N MET A 208 15.55 -3.07 -11.49
CA MET A 208 16.41 -2.19 -12.28
C MET A 208 17.39 -1.41 -11.41
N GLY A 209 16.95 -0.94 -10.24
CA GLY A 209 17.81 -0.28 -9.25
C GLY A 209 18.93 -1.22 -8.76
N HIS A 210 18.61 -2.47 -8.42
CA HIS A 210 19.62 -3.45 -8.03
C HIS A 210 20.66 -3.72 -9.11
N ARG A 211 20.19 -3.92 -10.34
CA ARG A 211 21.04 -4.34 -11.45
C ARG A 211 21.93 -3.21 -11.95
N TYR A 212 21.35 -2.04 -12.17
CA TYR A 212 22.01 -0.95 -12.88
C TYR A 212 22.37 0.25 -12.01
N GLY A 213 21.71 0.41 -10.86
CA GLY A 213 21.89 1.58 -10.00
C GLY A 213 21.35 2.85 -10.64
N ASP A 214 21.98 4.00 -10.35
CA ASP A 214 21.67 5.30 -10.96
C ASP A 214 22.04 5.29 -12.45
N SER A 215 21.13 4.79 -13.29
CA SER A 215 21.37 4.52 -14.71
C SER A 215 20.20 4.92 -15.62
N PRO A 216 20.42 4.94 -16.94
CA PRO A 216 19.34 5.10 -17.93
C PRO A 216 18.27 4.01 -17.85
N GLU A 217 18.64 2.77 -17.53
CA GLU A 217 17.70 1.65 -17.35
C GLU A 217 16.78 1.87 -16.14
N PHE A 218 17.34 2.27 -14.99
CA PHE A 218 16.53 2.59 -13.81
C PHE A 218 15.64 3.82 -14.04
N SER A 219 16.18 4.85 -14.71
CA SER A 219 15.38 6.02 -15.11
C SER A 219 14.23 5.63 -16.04
N LYS A 220 14.48 4.75 -17.02
CA LYS A 220 13.44 4.22 -17.92
C LYS A 220 12.37 3.45 -17.15
N ALA A 221 12.75 2.66 -16.14
CA ALA A 221 11.81 1.93 -15.30
C ALA A 221 10.89 2.87 -14.51
N ILE A 222 11.43 3.96 -13.95
CA ILE A 222 10.62 4.99 -13.28
C ILE A 222 9.68 5.69 -14.28
N GLY A 223 10.13 5.94 -15.50
CA GLY A 223 9.26 6.44 -16.58
C GLY A 223 8.13 5.47 -16.95
N MET A 224 8.39 4.15 -16.94
CA MET A 224 7.34 3.14 -17.12
C MET A 224 6.34 3.15 -15.98
N LEU A 225 6.83 3.26 -14.73
CA LEU A 225 5.97 3.39 -13.56
C LEU A 225 5.07 4.63 -13.63
N ASP A 226 5.56 5.78 -14.11
CA ASP A 226 4.71 6.97 -14.31
C ASP A 226 3.52 6.68 -15.24
N VAL A 227 3.78 5.96 -16.34
CA VAL A 227 2.71 5.54 -17.27
C VAL A 227 1.74 4.57 -16.59
N GLN A 228 2.25 3.60 -15.82
CA GLN A 228 1.44 2.63 -15.09
C GLN A 228 0.53 3.30 -14.04
N VAL A 229 1.09 4.18 -13.22
CA VAL A 229 0.34 5.00 -12.25
C VAL A 229 -0.70 5.87 -12.96
N GLY A 230 -0.37 6.43 -14.12
CA GLY A 230 -1.31 7.18 -14.96
C GLY A 230 -2.57 6.38 -15.33
N LYS A 231 -2.43 5.10 -15.68
CA LYS A 231 -3.57 4.22 -16.00
C LYS A 231 -4.51 4.03 -14.81
N ILE A 232 -3.96 3.87 -13.61
CA ILE A 232 -4.74 3.75 -12.36
C ILE A 232 -5.42 5.08 -12.03
N TRP A 233 -4.70 6.19 -12.17
CA TRP A 233 -5.26 7.53 -11.99
C TRP A 233 -6.43 7.80 -12.93
N ASP A 234 -6.30 7.46 -14.22
CA ASP A 234 -7.38 7.64 -15.19
C ASP A 234 -8.62 6.80 -14.85
N ALA A 235 -8.43 5.58 -14.34
CA ALA A 235 -9.52 4.75 -13.83
C ALA A 235 -10.24 5.42 -12.65
N ILE A 236 -9.49 5.98 -11.69
CA ILE A 236 -10.03 6.75 -10.55
C ILE A 236 -10.81 7.97 -11.06
N ARG A 237 -10.22 8.79 -11.95
CA ARG A 237 -10.88 10.00 -12.48
C ARG A 237 -12.17 9.69 -13.20
N LEU A 238 -12.22 8.59 -13.95
CA LEU A 238 -13.46 8.13 -14.58
C LEU A 238 -14.53 7.81 -13.54
N ARG A 239 -14.14 7.14 -12.45
CA ARG A 239 -15.04 6.77 -11.36
C ARG A 239 -15.62 7.99 -10.64
N GLU A 240 -14.76 8.94 -10.28
CA GLU A 240 -15.17 10.22 -9.65
C GLU A 240 -16.18 10.98 -10.51
N GLN A 241 -15.92 11.09 -11.82
CA GLN A 241 -16.78 11.81 -12.77
C GLN A 241 -18.16 11.16 -12.94
N ARG A 242 -18.24 9.83 -12.91
CA ARG A 242 -19.47 9.09 -13.27
C ARG A 242 -20.30 8.65 -12.08
N TYR A 243 -19.69 8.39 -10.94
CA TYR A 243 -20.33 7.68 -9.83
C TYR A 243 -20.37 8.46 -8.51
N LYS A 244 -19.93 9.74 -8.50
CA LYS A 244 -19.84 10.56 -7.28
C LYS A 244 -19.07 9.82 -6.17
N GLU A 245 -17.90 9.30 -6.51
CA GLU A 245 -16.98 8.68 -5.57
C GLU A 245 -15.91 9.71 -5.15
N ASP A 246 -15.36 9.54 -3.95
CA ASP A 246 -14.32 10.38 -3.35
C ASP A 246 -13.08 9.51 -3.13
N TRP A 247 -12.06 9.65 -3.99
CA TRP A 247 -10.93 8.72 -4.01
C TRP A 247 -9.69 9.32 -3.35
N LEU A 248 -9.07 8.53 -2.48
CA LEU A 248 -7.71 8.74 -2.01
C LEU A 248 -6.77 7.80 -2.75
N ILE A 249 -5.79 8.36 -3.45
CA ILE A 249 -4.63 7.62 -3.96
C ILE A 249 -3.43 7.92 -3.06
N VAL A 250 -2.77 6.88 -2.57
CA VAL A 250 -1.48 6.99 -1.86
C VAL A 250 -0.45 6.22 -2.68
N ILE A 251 0.66 6.87 -2.99
CA ILE A 251 1.77 6.24 -3.71
C ILE A 251 3.00 6.39 -2.84
N THR A 252 3.63 5.27 -2.54
CA THR A 252 4.79 5.21 -1.67
C THR A 252 5.79 4.18 -2.18
N THR A 253 6.96 4.18 -1.55
CA THR A 253 7.96 3.14 -1.65
C THR A 253 8.28 2.64 -0.25
N ASP A 254 8.94 1.51 -0.15
CA ASP A 254 9.24 0.76 1.06
C ASP A 254 10.70 0.94 1.52
N HIS A 255 11.59 1.28 0.59
CA HIS A 255 12.96 1.72 0.85
C HIS A 255 13.51 2.61 -0.27
N GLY A 256 14.65 3.25 -0.01
CA GLY A 256 15.41 4.01 -0.98
C GLY A 256 16.48 3.18 -1.71
N ARG A 257 17.59 3.85 -2.05
CA ARG A 257 18.78 3.28 -2.68
C ARG A 257 20.04 3.81 -2.00
N ASP A 258 21.15 3.09 -2.15
CA ASP A 258 22.45 3.57 -1.70
C ASP A 258 22.81 4.86 -2.45
N GLU A 259 23.17 5.91 -1.70
CA GLU A 259 23.48 7.24 -2.24
C GLU A 259 24.66 7.24 -3.23
N LYS A 260 25.59 6.28 -3.12
CA LYS A 260 26.81 6.28 -3.95
C LYS A 260 26.58 5.67 -5.32
N THR A 261 25.76 4.63 -5.38
CA THR A 261 25.63 3.79 -6.57
C THR A 261 24.21 3.71 -7.12
N GLY A 262 23.21 4.12 -6.35
CA GLY A 262 21.79 3.89 -6.65
C GLY A 262 21.39 2.41 -6.54
N ARG A 263 22.25 1.53 -6.02
CA ARG A 263 21.98 0.08 -5.87
C ARG A 263 21.54 -0.26 -4.45
N GLY A 264 21.16 -1.52 -4.24
CA GLY A 264 20.77 -2.04 -2.92
C GLY A 264 19.53 -1.32 -2.40
N HIS A 265 19.34 -1.30 -1.09
CA HIS A 265 18.12 -0.78 -0.45
C HIS A 265 18.35 0.51 0.36
N GLY A 266 19.52 1.16 0.19
CA GLY A 266 19.90 2.38 0.93
C GLY A 266 20.35 2.14 2.37
N GLY A 267 19.78 1.15 3.06
CA GLY A 267 20.03 0.96 4.47
C GLY A 267 19.41 2.10 5.29
N GLN A 268 19.86 2.21 6.54
CA GLN A 268 19.42 3.26 7.48
C GLN A 268 20.18 4.57 7.22
N SER A 269 19.98 5.17 6.04
CA SER A 269 20.64 6.41 5.58
C SER A 269 19.65 7.54 5.37
#